data_AF-A0A2V1CRA2-F1
#
_entry.id   AF-A0A2V1CRA2-F1
#
_cell.length_a   1.000
_cell.length_b   1.000
_cell.length_c   1.000
_cell.angle_alpha   90.00
_cell.angle_beta   90.00
_cell.angle_gamma   90.00
#
_symmetry.space_group_name_H-M   'P 1'
#
loop_
_entity.id
_entity.type
_entity.pdbx_description
1 polymer ?
#
loop_
_entity_poly.entity_id
_entity_poly.type
_entity_poly.pdbx_seq_one_letter_code
_entity_poly.pdbx_strand_id
1 'polypeptide(L)'
;MNIEVDPELVSVQDFKKRYDGFFDDTDFEDVKEVFVNEKSGWAEAAKALKALIDATLELGVKYLESEASSLTFDDAGHCTGVKSLNGEVLKDGKIILSTGALTAKLIADSAPE
;
A
#
# COMPACT_ATOMS: atom_id res chain seq x y z
N MET A 1 12.55 2.87 11.44
CA MET A 1 12.43 1.55 12.08
C MET A 1 13.61 0.72 11.62
N ASN A 2 14.58 0.42 12.48
CA ASN A 2 15.61 -0.59 12.18
C ASN A 2 15.05 -1.94 12.61
N ILE A 3 14.35 -2.61 11.69
CA ILE A 3 14.01 -4.02 11.89
C ILE A 3 15.24 -4.79 11.41
N GLU A 4 16.03 -5.30 12.34
CA GLU A 4 17.07 -6.28 12.03
C GLU A 4 16.37 -7.49 11.40
N VAL A 5 16.79 -7.95 10.23
CA VAL A 5 16.17 -9.09 9.54
C VAL A 5 17.26 -10.11 9.31
N ASP A 6 17.00 -11.37 9.68
CA ASP A 6 17.92 -12.48 9.46
C ASP A 6 17.20 -13.55 8.62
N PRO A 7 17.09 -13.35 7.30
CA PRO A 7 16.48 -14.32 6.42
C PRO A 7 17.44 -15.48 6.14
N GLU A 8 16.91 -16.69 6.11
CA GLU A 8 17.70 -17.90 5.84
C GLU A 8 17.00 -18.82 4.83
N LEU A 9 17.82 -19.62 4.13
CA LEU A 9 17.35 -20.78 3.38
C LEU A 9 17.64 -22.01 4.25
N VAL A 10 16.60 -22.78 4.55
CA VAL A 10 16.72 -24.00 5.35
C VAL A 10 16.31 -25.21 4.55
N SER A 11 16.91 -26.36 4.83
CA SER A 11 16.46 -27.61 4.24
C SER A 11 15.00 -27.90 4.63
N VAL A 12 14.27 -28.64 3.79
CA VAL A 12 12.89 -29.07 4.11
C VAL A 12 12.83 -29.82 5.44
N GLN A 13 13.85 -30.63 5.76
CA GLN A 13 13.92 -31.40 7.00
C GLN A 13 14.08 -30.47 8.21
N ASP A 14 14.96 -29.48 8.14
CA ASP A 14 15.15 -28.52 9.21
C ASP A 14 13.92 -27.62 9.39
N PHE A 15 13.26 -27.25 8.28
CA PHE A 15 11.99 -26.51 8.32
C PHE A 15 10.89 -27.29 9.05
N LYS A 16 10.66 -28.56 8.69
CA LYS A 16 9.64 -29.41 9.35
C LYS A 16 9.92 -29.57 10.84
N LYS A 17 11.18 -29.85 11.20
CA LYS A 17 11.61 -29.99 12.60
C LYS A 17 11.45 -28.69 13.40
N ARG A 18 11.73 -27.54 12.79
CA ARG A 18 11.68 -26.23 13.46
C ARG A 18 10.28 -25.88 13.95
N TYR A 19 9.24 -26.29 13.23
CA TYR A 19 7.85 -26.03 13.59
C TYR A 19 7.17 -27.26 14.21
N ASP A 20 7.92 -28.03 15.00
CA ASP A 20 7.43 -29.19 15.77
C ASP A 20 6.60 -30.19 14.94
N GLY A 21 7.00 -30.42 13.69
CA GLY A 21 6.34 -31.36 12.79
C GLY A 21 4.99 -30.88 12.25
N PHE A 22 4.61 -29.61 12.46
CA PHE A 22 3.36 -29.04 11.92
C PHE A 22 3.24 -29.23 10.39
N PHE A 23 4.37 -29.27 9.69
CA PHE A 23 4.46 -29.45 8.24
C PHE A 23 4.86 -30.87 7.81
N ASP A 24 4.79 -31.88 8.70
CA ASP A 24 5.27 -33.23 8.41
C ASP A 24 4.59 -33.87 7.20
N ASP A 25 3.28 -33.72 7.12
CA ASP A 25 2.45 -34.23 6.01
C ASP A 25 2.37 -33.25 4.83
N THR A 26 3.05 -32.10 4.90
CA THR A 26 3.10 -31.16 3.77
C THR A 26 3.98 -31.72 2.67
N ASP A 27 3.46 -31.66 1.45
CA ASP A 27 4.16 -32.03 0.24
C ASP A 27 5.18 -30.95 -0.14
N PHE A 28 6.43 -31.37 -0.21
CA PHE A 28 7.58 -30.56 -0.63
C PHE A 28 8.30 -31.21 -1.81
N GLU A 29 7.60 -32.01 -2.63
CA GLU A 29 8.17 -32.62 -3.83
C GLU A 29 8.91 -31.56 -4.67
N ASP A 30 10.13 -31.91 -5.09
CA ASP A 30 11.07 -31.06 -5.81
C ASP A 30 11.53 -29.75 -5.11
N VAL A 31 11.06 -29.47 -3.90
CA VAL A 31 11.54 -28.34 -3.08
C VAL A 31 12.80 -28.75 -2.31
N LYS A 32 13.89 -28.00 -2.50
CA LYS A 32 15.19 -28.26 -1.83
C LYS A 32 15.33 -27.47 -0.52
N GLU A 33 14.94 -26.21 -0.56
CA GLU A 33 15.12 -25.26 0.52
C GLU A 33 13.87 -24.39 0.66
N VAL A 34 13.60 -23.99 1.89
CA VAL A 34 12.52 -23.08 2.25
C VAL A 34 13.13 -21.77 2.72
N PHE A 35 12.64 -20.66 2.16
CA PHE A 35 13.00 -19.33 2.64
C PHE A 35 12.23 -19.03 3.93
N VAL A 36 12.96 -18.81 5.02
CA VAL A 36 12.39 -18.46 6.32
C VAL A 36 12.85 -17.06 6.70
N ASN A 37 11.88 -16.22 7.02
CA ASN A 37 12.08 -14.95 7.69
C ASN A 37 11.03 -14.84 8.78
N GLU A 38 11.39 -15.11 10.03
CA GLU A 38 10.47 -15.10 11.16
C GLU A 38 9.87 -13.72 11.46
N LYS A 39 10.47 -12.66 10.92
CA LYS A 39 9.96 -11.28 11.01
C LYS A 39 9.05 -10.92 9.85
N SER A 40 8.85 -11.83 8.89
CA SER A 40 7.82 -11.73 7.86
C SER A 40 6.52 -12.40 8.32
N GLY A 41 5.44 -12.16 7.58
CA GLY A 41 4.16 -12.76 7.90
C GLY A 41 3.03 -12.08 7.15
N TRP A 42 1.86 -12.11 7.75
CA TRP A 42 0.66 -11.47 7.22
C TRP A 42 0.15 -10.40 8.20
N ALA A 43 -0.58 -9.44 7.66
CA ALA A 43 -1.29 -8.44 8.45
C ALA A 43 -2.69 -8.28 7.87
N GLU A 44 -3.65 -7.93 8.73
CA GLU A 44 -5.00 -7.63 8.29
C GLU A 44 -5.06 -6.22 7.68
N ALA A 45 -4.90 -6.16 6.37
CA ALA A 45 -4.75 -4.89 5.63
C ALA A 45 -5.88 -3.88 5.93
N ALA A 46 -7.13 -4.35 6.00
CA ALA A 46 -8.28 -3.49 6.27
C ALA A 46 -8.22 -2.86 7.67
N LYS A 47 -7.89 -3.64 8.71
CA LYS A 47 -7.76 -3.10 10.08
C LYS A 47 -6.55 -2.19 10.21
N ALA A 48 -5.42 -2.53 9.59
CA ALA A 48 -4.24 -1.68 9.59
C ALA A 48 -4.51 -0.32 8.92
N LEU A 49 -5.19 -0.33 7.76
CA LEU A 49 -5.59 0.90 7.07
C LEU A 49 -6.56 1.73 7.91
N LYS A 50 -7.57 1.11 8.54
CA LYS A 50 -8.52 1.81 9.40
C LYS A 50 -7.82 2.46 10.59
N ALA A 51 -6.91 1.73 11.26
CA ALA A 51 -6.15 2.26 12.37
C ALA A 51 -5.26 3.46 11.97
N LEU A 52 -4.66 3.41 10.78
CA LEU A 52 -3.91 4.54 10.24
C LEU A 52 -4.81 5.76 9.98
N ILE A 53 -5.97 5.56 9.35
CA ILE A 53 -6.94 6.64 9.11
C ILE A 53 -7.33 7.28 10.45
N ASP A 54 -7.68 6.49 11.46
CA ASP A 54 -8.06 7.00 12.78
C ASP A 54 -6.95 7.83 13.43
N ALA A 55 -5.71 7.31 13.42
CA ALA A 55 -4.56 8.04 13.95
C ALA A 55 -4.30 9.37 13.19
N THR A 56 -4.52 9.41 11.88
CA THR A 56 -4.37 10.66 11.10
C THR A 56 -5.45 11.68 11.41
N LEU A 57 -6.69 11.23 11.64
CA LEU A 57 -7.80 12.09 12.05
C LEU A 57 -7.52 12.73 13.43
N GLU A 58 -6.99 11.95 14.38
CA GLU A 58 -6.58 12.44 15.70
C GLU A 58 -5.48 13.52 15.62
N LEU A 59 -4.61 13.43 14.60
CA LEU A 59 -3.59 14.43 14.32
C LEU A 59 -4.11 15.65 13.54
N GLY A 60 -5.41 15.70 13.22
CA GLY A 60 -6.07 16.83 12.57
C GLY A 60 -6.10 16.78 11.04
N VAL A 61 -5.77 15.63 10.43
CA VAL A 61 -5.99 15.43 8.98
C VAL A 61 -7.48 15.49 8.68
N LYS A 62 -7.86 16.21 7.63
CA LYS A 62 -9.24 16.26 7.15
C LYS A 62 -9.44 15.15 6.12
N TYR A 63 -10.30 14.20 6.43
CA TYR A 63 -10.69 13.14 5.51
C TYR A 63 -11.94 13.56 4.73
N LEU A 64 -11.84 13.59 3.40
CA LEU A 64 -12.96 13.82 2.49
C LEU A 64 -13.20 12.54 1.70
N GLU A 65 -14.35 11.90 1.92
CA GLU A 65 -14.77 10.75 1.14
C GLU A 65 -15.39 11.21 -0.18
N SER A 66 -14.58 11.23 -1.24
CA SER A 66 -15.02 11.62 -2.58
C SER A 66 -14.12 11.00 -3.65
N GLU A 67 -14.66 10.84 -4.86
CA GLU A 67 -13.91 10.39 -6.02
C GLU A 67 -13.33 11.60 -6.77
N ALA A 68 -12.02 11.60 -6.98
CA ALA A 68 -11.33 12.59 -7.79
C ALA A 68 -11.65 12.36 -9.29
N SER A 69 -12.12 13.41 -9.97
CA SER A 69 -12.49 13.36 -11.39
C SER A 69 -11.41 13.89 -12.31
N SER A 70 -10.71 14.96 -11.91
CA SER A 70 -9.60 15.52 -12.66
C SER A 70 -8.67 16.37 -11.77
N LEU A 71 -7.46 16.62 -12.25
CA LEU A 71 -6.56 17.66 -11.74
C LEU A 71 -6.92 19.00 -12.38
N THR A 72 -6.56 20.09 -11.72
CA THR A 72 -6.63 21.45 -12.29
C THR A 72 -5.23 21.99 -12.50
N PHE A 73 -5.03 22.76 -13.57
CA PHE A 73 -3.75 23.35 -13.93
C PHE A 73 -3.87 24.86 -14.13
N ASP A 74 -2.79 25.61 -13.87
CA ASP A 74 -2.68 27.01 -14.28
C ASP A 74 -2.16 27.16 -15.72
N ASP A 75 -2.12 28.39 -16.23
CA ASP A 75 -1.66 28.69 -17.59
C ASP A 75 -0.17 28.33 -17.84
N ALA A 76 0.61 28.14 -16.77
CA ALA A 76 2.01 27.70 -16.85
C ALA A 76 2.14 26.16 -16.76
N GLY A 77 1.03 25.43 -16.65
CA GLY A 77 0.99 23.97 -16.55
C GLY A 77 1.25 23.44 -15.15
N HIS A 78 1.25 24.27 -14.10
CA HIS A 78 1.38 23.78 -12.73
C HIS A 78 0.06 23.19 -12.24
N CYS A 79 0.12 22.05 -11.56
CA CYS A 79 -1.03 21.46 -10.90
C CYS A 79 -1.46 22.31 -9.68
N THR A 80 -2.68 22.81 -9.70
CA THR A 80 -3.23 23.77 -8.72
C THR A 80 -4.30 23.19 -7.80
N GLY A 81 -4.86 22.04 -8.15
CA GLY A 81 -5.94 21.43 -7.38
C GLY A 81 -6.40 20.08 -7.91
N VAL A 82 -7.38 19.52 -7.21
CA VAL A 82 -8.12 18.33 -7.60
C VAL A 82 -9.60 18.64 -7.57
N LYS A 83 -10.30 18.27 -8.63
CA LYS A 83 -11.75 18.34 -8.73
C LYS A 83 -12.32 16.96 -8.38
N SER A 84 -13.36 16.93 -7.57
CA SER A 84 -14.12 15.71 -7.29
C SER A 84 -15.33 15.56 -8.21
N LEU A 85 -15.90 14.36 -8.29
CA LEU A 85 -17.10 14.10 -9.10
C LEU A 85 -18.32 14.90 -8.64
N ASN A 86 -18.41 15.26 -7.36
CA ASN A 86 -19.47 16.10 -6.82
C ASN A 86 -19.29 17.61 -7.15
N GLY A 87 -18.23 17.98 -7.86
CA GLY A 87 -17.95 19.35 -8.30
C GLY A 87 -17.17 20.20 -7.30
N GLU A 88 -16.82 19.68 -6.13
CA GLU A 88 -15.91 20.36 -5.20
C GLU A 88 -14.50 20.44 -5.80
N VAL A 89 -13.80 21.54 -5.52
CA VAL A 89 -12.42 21.76 -5.95
C VAL A 89 -11.57 22.02 -4.73
N LEU A 90 -10.69 21.07 -4.42
CA LEU A 90 -9.64 21.26 -3.43
C LEU A 90 -8.45 21.92 -4.13
N LYS A 91 -8.09 23.10 -3.67
CA LYS A 91 -7.05 23.95 -4.25
C LYS A 91 -6.04 24.36 -3.18
N ASP A 92 -4.97 25.01 -3.63
CA ASP A 92 -3.94 25.63 -2.81
C ASP A 92 -3.11 24.60 -2.02
N GLY A 93 -1.91 24.25 -2.53
CA GLY A 93 -0.98 23.38 -1.83
C GLY A 93 -0.15 22.50 -2.75
N LYS A 94 0.38 21.41 -2.19
CA LYS A 94 1.05 20.35 -2.93
C LYS A 94 0.11 19.15 -3.02
N ILE A 95 0.00 18.58 -4.22
CA ILE A 95 -0.88 17.44 -4.49
C ILE A 95 -0.03 16.18 -4.59
N ILE A 96 -0.41 15.17 -3.81
CA ILE A 96 0.20 13.84 -3.85
C ILE A 96 -0.85 12.89 -4.41
N LEU A 97 -0.58 12.34 -5.59
CA LEU A 97 -1.43 11.34 -6.22
C LEU A 97 -1.03 9.94 -5.75
N SER A 98 -1.86 9.36 -4.88
CA SER A 98 -1.72 7.99 -4.37
C SER A 98 -2.95 7.15 -4.69
N THR A 99 -3.49 7.28 -5.91
CA THR A 99 -4.77 6.68 -6.35
C THR A 99 -4.64 5.26 -6.91
N GLY A 100 -3.55 4.56 -6.56
CA GLY A 100 -3.31 3.17 -6.97
C GLY A 100 -3.31 2.98 -8.49
N ALA A 101 -3.95 1.90 -8.97
CA ALA A 101 -3.99 1.56 -10.39
C ALA A 101 -4.63 2.65 -11.28
N LEU A 102 -5.40 3.57 -10.70
CA LEU A 102 -6.08 4.65 -11.44
C LEU A 102 -5.21 5.89 -11.65
N THR A 103 -4.00 5.96 -11.08
CA THR A 103 -3.15 7.15 -11.19
C THR A 103 -2.85 7.53 -12.64
N ALA A 104 -2.51 6.56 -13.50
CA ALA A 104 -2.22 6.83 -14.91
C ALA A 104 -3.45 7.36 -15.67
N LYS A 105 -4.63 6.78 -15.41
CA LYS A 105 -5.90 7.22 -16.01
C LYS A 105 -6.24 8.63 -15.57
N LEU A 106 -6.16 8.93 -14.27
CA LEU A 106 -6.47 10.26 -13.75
C LEU A 106 -5.56 11.33 -14.36
N ILE A 107 -4.27 11.05 -14.53
CA ILE A 107 -3.34 11.98 -15.20
C ILE A 107 -3.74 12.19 -16.66
N ALA A 108 -4.00 11.11 -17.41
CA ALA A 108 -4.39 11.20 -18.81
C ALA A 108 -5.70 11.98 -19.01
N ASP A 109 -6.71 11.69 -18.18
CA ASP A 109 -8.02 12.35 -18.22
C ASP A 109 -7.95 13.82 -17.74
N SER A 110 -6.87 14.22 -17.06
CA SER A 110 -6.67 15.59 -16.58
C SER A 110 -5.78 16.43 -17.49
N ALA A 111 -5.18 15.85 -18.53
CA ALA A 111 -4.27 16.58 -19.40
C ALA A 111 -4.99 17.79 -20.03
N PRO A 112 -4.45 19.02 -19.87
CA PRO A 112 -4.98 20.16 -20.60
C PRO A 112 -4.79 19.94 -22.11
N GLU A 113 -5.73 20.44 -22.92
CA GLU A 113 -5.59 20.48 -24.40
C GLU A 113 -4.38 21.30 -24.84
#